data_AF-A0AAW2ZPH6-F1
#
_entry.id   AF-A0AAW2ZPH6-F1
#
_cell.length_a   1.000
_cell.length_b   1.000
_cell.length_c   1.000
_cell.angle_alpha   90.00
_cell.angle_beta   90.00
_cell.angle_gamma   90.00
#
_symmetry.space_group_name_H-M   'P 1'
#
loop_
_entity.id
_entity.type
_entity.pdbx_description
1 polymer ?
#
loop_
_entity_poly.entity_id
_entity_poly.type
_entity_poly.pdbx_seq_one_letter_code
_entity_poly.pdbx_strand_id
1 'polypeptide(L)'
;MVEEIFKVVDRIFAAVRPRKLMFFAVDGPAPRAKQNQQRSRRFRSAKEAKKAEEVEDQEREEMERRGIELPEKKIHWDSNVITPGTGFMEKVTLGLKYYIHERMNNDPGWKNLTVILSDASLPGEGEHKLVEFIRQQRLQPNYNPNTSHVIHGLDADLIMLALSTHEPYFYILREKVFDGGKKQDDALKQQGAHLYEYQPLEILHMTVLREYLLNQEFVETSFQGL
;
A
#
# COMPACT_ATOMS: atom_id res chain seq x y z
N MET A 1 -2.49 16.08 3.15
CA MET A 1 -2.68 14.67 2.69
C MET A 1 -1.64 14.27 1.65
N VAL A 2 -1.49 14.99 0.53
CA VAL A 2 -0.45 14.66 -0.47
C VAL A 2 0.97 14.75 0.11
N GLU A 3 1.26 15.77 0.92
CA GLU A 3 2.54 15.89 1.64
C GLU A 3 2.82 14.71 2.58
N GLU A 4 1.80 14.13 3.20
CA GLU A 4 1.96 12.96 4.06
C GLU A 4 2.36 11.72 3.24
N ILE A 5 1.87 11.60 1.99
CA ILE A 5 2.31 10.55 1.08
C ILE A 5 3.82 10.69 0.82
N PHE A 6 4.32 11.91 0.62
CA PHE A 6 5.75 12.15 0.39
C PHE A 6 6.59 11.71 1.58
N LYS A 7 6.20 12.07 2.80
CA LYS A 7 6.89 11.65 4.02
C LYS A 7 6.92 10.13 4.17
N VAL A 8 5.84 9.44 3.83
CA VAL A 8 5.80 7.96 3.84
C VAL A 8 6.75 7.39 2.79
N VAL A 9 6.77 7.94 1.57
CA VAL A 9 7.70 7.51 0.52
C VAL A 9 9.15 7.76 0.93
N ASP A 10 9.47 8.92 1.52
CA ASP A 10 10.81 9.22 2.05
C ASP A 10 11.25 8.21 3.11
N ARG A 11 10.34 7.86 4.02
CA ARG A 11 10.57 6.86 5.07
C ARG A 11 10.90 5.50 4.46
N ILE A 12 10.11 5.04 3.49
CA ILE A 12 10.33 3.78 2.78
C ILE A 12 11.66 3.82 2.01
N PHE A 13 11.94 4.93 1.33
CA PHE A 13 13.17 5.12 0.58
C PHE A 13 14.40 5.05 1.50
N ALA A 14 14.37 5.73 2.65
CA ALA A 14 15.44 5.73 3.63
C ALA A 14 15.71 4.34 4.23
N ALA A 15 14.66 3.52 4.38
CA ALA A 15 14.75 2.15 4.85
C ALA A 15 15.31 1.18 3.79
N VAL A 16 14.80 1.26 2.55
CA VAL A 16 15.15 0.31 1.47
C VAL A 16 16.44 0.68 0.76
N ARG A 17 16.67 1.97 0.52
CA ARG A 17 17.82 2.53 -0.22
C ARG A 17 18.02 1.85 -1.58
N PRO A 18 17.05 1.95 -2.51
CA PRO A 18 17.16 1.34 -3.84
C PRO A 18 18.42 1.87 -4.56
N ARG A 19 18.99 1.04 -5.44
CA ARG A 19 20.28 1.33 -6.11
C ARG A 19 20.19 1.47 -7.63
N LYS A 20 19.08 1.07 -8.23
CA LYS A 20 18.90 1.05 -9.69
C LYS A 20 17.56 1.64 -10.12
N LEU A 21 16.48 1.21 -9.47
CA LEU A 21 15.12 1.52 -9.91
C LEU A 21 14.23 1.83 -8.71
N MET A 22 13.38 2.84 -8.87
CA MET A 22 12.21 3.07 -8.03
C MET A 22 10.96 3.10 -8.93
N PHE A 23 10.01 2.20 -8.68
CA PHE A 23 8.78 2.09 -9.47
C PHE A 23 7.58 2.47 -8.60
N PHE A 24 6.87 3.52 -8.99
CA PHE A 24 5.60 3.95 -8.39
C PHE A 24 4.45 3.37 -9.20
N ALA A 25 3.63 2.54 -8.56
CA ALA A 25 2.44 1.94 -9.16
C ALA A 25 1.19 2.49 -8.45
N VAL A 26 0.45 3.34 -9.13
CA VAL A 26 -0.84 3.84 -8.66
C VAL A 26 -1.95 3.04 -9.35
N ASP A 27 -2.97 2.64 -8.59
CA ASP A 27 -4.15 1.97 -9.15
C ASP A 27 -4.77 2.80 -10.25
N GLY A 28 -5.01 2.17 -11.40
CA GLY A 28 -5.82 2.70 -12.49
C GLY A 28 -7.09 1.87 -12.70
N PRO A 29 -7.77 2.03 -13.85
CA PRO A 29 -8.96 1.23 -14.17
C PRO A 29 -8.68 -0.28 -14.07
N ALA A 30 -9.31 -0.94 -13.08
CA ALA A 30 -9.11 -2.35 -12.78
C ALA A 30 -10.04 -3.27 -13.62
N PRO A 31 -9.74 -4.58 -13.72
CA PRO A 31 -10.62 -5.56 -14.38
C PRO A 31 -12.00 -5.65 -13.73
N ARG A 32 -13.00 -6.10 -14.51
CA ARG A 32 -14.40 -6.19 -14.05
C ARG A 32 -14.58 -7.02 -12.77
N ALA A 33 -13.79 -8.08 -12.60
CA ALA A 33 -13.80 -8.91 -11.40
C ALA A 33 -13.46 -8.08 -10.15
N LYS A 34 -12.36 -7.31 -10.19
CA LYS A 34 -11.97 -6.40 -9.11
C LYS A 34 -12.97 -5.27 -8.93
N GLN A 35 -13.50 -4.69 -10.00
CA GLN A 35 -14.51 -3.63 -9.93
C GLN A 35 -15.76 -4.08 -9.16
N ASN A 36 -16.22 -5.31 -9.36
CA ASN A 36 -17.34 -5.87 -8.59
C ASN A 36 -17.03 -5.97 -7.09
N GLN A 37 -15.82 -6.44 -6.75
CA GLN A 37 -15.35 -6.52 -5.36
C GLN A 37 -15.24 -5.13 -4.72
N GLN A 38 -14.60 -4.17 -5.40
CA GLN A 38 -14.48 -2.79 -4.96
C GLN A 38 -15.86 -2.14 -4.79
N ARG A 39 -16.77 -2.34 -5.74
CA ARG A 39 -18.16 -1.87 -5.64
C ARG A 39 -18.84 -2.41 -4.38
N SER A 40 -18.81 -3.72 -4.16
CA SER A 40 -19.42 -4.33 -2.96
C SER A 40 -18.85 -3.76 -1.66
N ARG A 41 -17.52 -3.62 -1.56
CA ARG A 41 -16.86 -3.01 -0.39
C ARG A 41 -17.32 -1.57 -0.16
N ARG A 42 -17.32 -0.74 -1.20
CA ARG A 42 -17.70 0.69 -1.10
C ARG A 42 -19.17 0.88 -0.69
N PHE A 43 -20.07 0.09 -1.26
CA PHE A 43 -21.49 0.10 -0.88
C PHE A 43 -21.68 -0.29 0.59
N ARG A 44 -20.94 -1.28 1.08
CA ARG A 44 -20.97 -1.66 2.49
C ARG A 44 -20.45 -0.54 3.38
N SER A 45 -19.28 0.03 3.08
CA SER A 45 -18.69 1.12 3.86
C SER A 45 -19.56 2.37 3.88
N ALA A 46 -20.21 2.74 2.78
CA ALA A 46 -21.15 3.86 2.74
C ALA A 46 -22.38 3.61 3.62
N LYS A 47 -22.91 2.37 3.61
CA LYS A 47 -24.04 1.98 4.48
C LYS A 47 -23.66 1.97 5.96
N GLU A 48 -22.46 1.50 6.28
CA GLU A 48 -21.93 1.50 7.65
C GLU A 48 -21.67 2.94 8.14
N ALA A 49 -21.10 3.79 7.30
CA ALA A 49 -20.88 5.21 7.62
C ALA A 49 -22.21 5.93 7.89
N LYS A 50 -23.23 5.72 7.05
CA LYS A 50 -24.55 6.32 7.27
C LYS A 50 -25.18 5.86 8.59
N LYS A 51 -25.09 4.56 8.91
CA LYS A 51 -25.58 4.04 10.20
C LYS A 51 -24.81 4.62 11.39
N ALA A 52 -23.49 4.78 11.26
CA ALA A 52 -22.67 5.36 12.31
C ALA A 52 -23.04 6.84 12.54
N GLU A 53 -23.30 7.60 11.47
CA GLU A 53 -23.77 8.98 11.55
C GLU A 53 -25.16 9.07 12.22
N GLU A 54 -26.10 8.19 11.86
CA GLU A 54 -27.42 8.12 12.50
C GLU A 54 -27.31 7.82 14.01
N VAL A 55 -26.37 6.98 14.43
CA VAL A 55 -26.10 6.69 15.84
C VAL A 55 -25.44 7.88 16.54
N GLU A 56 -24.45 8.52 15.91
CA GLU A 56 -23.76 9.70 16.47
C GLU A 56 -24.74 10.87 16.68
N ASP A 57 -25.65 11.10 15.73
CA ASP A 57 -26.66 12.15 15.84
C ASP A 57 -27.66 11.84 16.97
N GLN A 58 -28.08 10.58 17.16
CA GLN A 58 -28.93 10.17 18.29
C GLN A 58 -28.24 10.35 19.65
N GLU A 59 -26.97 9.96 19.75
CA GLU A 59 -26.17 10.14 20.97
C GLU A 59 -25.99 11.63 21.30
N ARG A 60 -25.78 12.46 20.27
CA ARG A 60 -25.67 13.92 20.39
C ARG A 60 -26.99 14.54 20.90
N GLU A 61 -28.13 14.15 20.34
CA GLU A 61 -29.45 14.60 20.84
C GLU A 61 -29.68 14.21 22.31
N GLU A 62 -29.25 13.01 22.72
CA GLU A 62 -29.38 12.56 24.11
C GLU A 62 -28.46 13.34 25.06
N MET A 63 -27.23 13.65 24.64
CA MET A 63 -26.30 14.50 25.40
C MET A 63 -26.84 15.91 25.58
N GLU A 64 -27.42 16.51 24.54
CA GLU A 64 -28.07 17.82 24.61
C GLU A 64 -29.23 17.81 25.62
N ARG A 65 -30.09 16.79 25.58
CA ARG A 65 -31.20 16.64 26.55
C ARG A 65 -30.72 16.51 28.00
N ARG A 66 -29.53 15.93 28.21
CA ARG A 66 -28.90 15.80 29.53
C ARG A 66 -28.10 17.04 29.94
N GLY A 67 -28.01 18.06 29.09
CA GLY A 67 -27.22 19.27 29.34
C GLY A 67 -25.71 19.03 29.35
N ILE A 68 -25.24 17.96 28.69
CA ILE A 68 -23.82 17.64 28.56
C ILE A 68 -23.25 18.41 27.36
N GLU A 69 -22.06 18.99 27.52
CA GLU A 69 -21.37 19.70 26.44
C GLU A 69 -21.04 18.76 25.28
N LEU A 70 -21.35 19.18 24.06
CA LEU A 70 -21.18 18.36 22.88
C LEU A 70 -19.75 18.43 22.33
N PRO A 71 -19.15 17.29 21.94
CA PRO A 71 -17.89 17.32 21.21
C PRO A 71 -18.07 17.95 19.82
N GLU A 72 -17.00 18.47 19.24
CA GLU A 72 -17.01 18.91 17.83
C GLU A 72 -17.32 17.75 16.89
N LYS A 73 -18.18 17.99 15.89
CA LYS A 73 -18.51 16.97 14.88
C LYS A 73 -17.29 16.71 14.01
N LYS A 74 -16.83 15.46 13.98
CA LYS A 74 -15.67 15.09 13.17
C LYS A 74 -16.06 15.13 11.69
N ILE A 75 -15.26 15.82 10.88
CA ILE A 75 -15.42 15.80 9.43
C ILE A 75 -14.95 14.44 8.92
N HIS A 76 -15.88 13.64 8.39
CA HIS A 76 -15.54 12.36 7.79
C HIS A 76 -14.88 12.55 6.42
N TRP A 77 -13.72 11.90 6.24
CA TRP A 77 -13.07 11.81 4.93
C TRP A 77 -13.70 10.70 4.10
N ASP A 78 -14.23 11.06 2.92
CA ASP A 78 -14.77 10.07 1.98
C ASP A 78 -13.62 9.34 1.26
N SER A 79 -13.32 8.12 1.69
CA SER A 79 -12.30 7.28 1.05
C SER A 79 -12.62 6.88 -0.40
N ASN A 80 -13.87 7.02 -0.86
CA ASN A 80 -14.24 6.68 -2.24
C ASN A 80 -13.56 7.60 -3.28
N VAL A 81 -13.07 8.77 -2.85
CA VAL A 81 -12.29 9.66 -3.73
C VAL A 81 -10.96 9.03 -4.15
N ILE A 82 -10.50 7.98 -3.47
CA ILE A 82 -9.36 7.16 -3.87
C ILE A 82 -9.81 6.18 -4.96
N THR A 83 -10.11 6.74 -6.13
CA THR A 83 -10.54 6.02 -7.34
C THR A 83 -9.96 6.71 -8.56
N PRO A 84 -9.44 5.96 -9.55
CA PRO A 84 -9.06 6.52 -10.84
C PRO A 84 -10.17 7.39 -11.43
N GLY A 85 -9.79 8.56 -11.98
CA GLY A 85 -10.73 9.50 -12.60
C GLY A 85 -11.34 10.55 -11.65
N THR A 86 -11.04 10.52 -10.35
CA THR A 86 -11.43 11.61 -9.44
C THR A 86 -10.43 12.76 -9.47
N GLY A 87 -10.88 13.99 -9.18
CA GLY A 87 -9.99 15.14 -9.04
C GLY A 87 -8.98 15.00 -7.89
N PHE A 88 -9.27 14.14 -6.89
CA PHE A 88 -8.29 13.80 -5.86
C PHE A 88 -7.12 13.00 -6.43
N MET A 89 -7.37 11.96 -7.23
CA MET A 89 -6.30 11.16 -7.85
C MET A 89 -5.49 11.95 -8.88
N GLU A 90 -6.11 12.94 -9.54
CA GLU A 90 -5.40 13.89 -10.40
C GLU A 90 -4.40 14.73 -9.57
N LYS A 91 -4.82 15.27 -8.42
CA LYS A 91 -3.93 15.98 -7.49
C LYS A 91 -2.81 15.10 -6.97
N VAL A 92 -3.09 13.85 -6.61
CA VAL A 92 -2.06 12.88 -6.18
C VAL A 92 -1.05 12.63 -7.30
N THR A 93 -1.52 12.43 -8.54
CA THR A 93 -0.66 12.22 -9.71
C THR A 93 0.25 13.42 -9.96
N LEU A 94 -0.30 14.64 -9.95
CA LEU A 94 0.48 15.86 -10.14
C LEU A 94 1.49 16.06 -9.00
N GLY A 95 1.06 15.80 -7.76
CA GLY A 95 1.92 15.85 -6.58
C GLY A 95 3.08 14.88 -6.66
N LEU A 96 2.83 13.62 -7.04
CA LEU A 96 3.89 12.61 -7.21
C LEU A 96 4.88 13.00 -8.31
N LYS A 97 4.40 13.55 -9.44
CA LYS A 97 5.28 14.06 -10.50
C LYS A 97 6.20 15.16 -9.98
N TYR A 98 5.64 16.14 -9.28
CA TYR A 98 6.42 17.20 -8.64
C TYR A 98 7.44 16.63 -7.65
N TYR A 99 7.00 15.76 -6.73
CA TYR A 99 7.84 15.14 -5.71
C TYR A 99 9.01 14.35 -6.31
N ILE A 100 8.75 13.53 -7.34
CA ILE A 100 9.82 12.78 -8.03
C ILE A 100 10.84 13.73 -8.63
N HIS A 101 10.39 14.78 -9.34
CA HIS A 101 11.30 15.76 -9.94
C HIS A 101 12.11 16.53 -8.88
N GLU A 102 11.48 16.92 -7.77
CA GLU A 102 12.13 17.59 -6.65
C GLU A 102 13.22 16.70 -6.04
N ARG A 103 12.89 15.44 -5.73
CA ARG A 103 13.84 14.47 -5.15
C ARG A 103 15.00 14.16 -6.09
N MET A 104 14.74 13.98 -7.38
CA MET A 104 15.80 13.73 -8.37
C MET A 104 16.77 14.91 -8.51
N ASN A 105 16.30 16.15 -8.31
CA ASN A 105 17.14 17.34 -8.42
C ASN A 105 17.92 17.66 -7.14
N ASN A 106 17.33 17.37 -5.97
CA ASN A 106 17.83 17.86 -4.69
C ASN A 106 18.38 16.77 -3.76
N ASP A 107 17.96 15.50 -3.91
CA ASP A 107 18.40 14.39 -3.05
C ASP A 107 19.51 13.56 -3.76
N PRO A 108 20.75 13.55 -3.25
CA PRO A 108 21.84 12.75 -3.79
C PRO A 108 21.54 11.24 -3.86
N GLY A 109 20.66 10.73 -2.99
CA GLY A 109 20.21 9.35 -2.97
C GLY A 109 19.48 8.94 -4.26
N TRP A 110 18.88 9.90 -4.97
CA TRP A 110 18.10 9.67 -6.19
C TRP A 110 18.91 9.82 -7.48
N LYS A 111 20.11 10.41 -7.41
CA LYS A 111 20.91 10.83 -8.57
C LYS A 111 21.17 9.74 -9.62
N ASN A 112 21.31 8.49 -9.19
CA ASN A 112 21.63 7.35 -10.07
C ASN A 112 20.46 6.36 -10.20
N LEU A 113 19.25 6.77 -9.83
CA LEU A 113 18.07 5.93 -9.93
C LEU A 113 17.28 6.22 -11.20
N THR A 114 16.87 5.14 -11.87
CA THR A 114 15.76 5.23 -12.80
C THR A 114 14.48 5.28 -11.99
N VAL A 115 13.65 6.30 -12.20
CA VAL A 115 12.34 6.42 -11.54
C VAL A 115 11.24 6.26 -12.57
N ILE A 116 10.29 5.35 -12.31
CA ILE A 116 9.13 5.10 -13.18
C ILE A 116 7.87 5.40 -12.39
N LEU A 117 6.98 6.22 -12.95
CA LEU A 117 5.65 6.46 -12.43
C LEU A 117 4.60 5.87 -13.37
N SER A 118 3.89 4.85 -12.90
CA SER A 118 2.68 4.35 -13.52
C SER A 118 1.47 4.93 -12.78
N ASP A 119 0.97 6.06 -13.27
CA ASP A 119 -0.10 6.82 -12.61
C ASP A 119 -1.50 6.19 -12.79
N ALA A 120 -2.51 6.82 -12.18
CA ALA A 120 -3.89 6.34 -12.17
C ALA A 120 -4.58 6.40 -13.54
N SER A 121 -4.00 7.08 -14.53
CA SER A 121 -4.56 7.12 -15.89
C SER A 121 -4.30 5.83 -16.66
N LEU A 122 -3.24 5.10 -16.29
CA LEU A 122 -2.88 3.84 -16.93
C LEU A 122 -3.72 2.70 -16.36
N PRO A 123 -4.34 1.83 -17.19
CA PRO A 123 -5.16 0.73 -16.72
C PRO A 123 -4.36 -0.31 -15.92
N GLY A 124 -5.04 -1.02 -15.03
CA GLY A 124 -4.48 -2.07 -14.19
C GLY A 124 -4.37 -1.69 -12.71
N GLU A 125 -4.36 -2.71 -11.87
CA GLU A 125 -4.11 -2.59 -10.42
C GLU A 125 -2.61 -2.41 -10.17
N GLY A 126 -2.23 -1.62 -9.17
CA GLY A 126 -0.84 -1.25 -8.90
C GLY A 126 0.07 -2.47 -8.68
N GLU A 127 -0.39 -3.44 -7.88
CA GLU A 127 0.32 -4.69 -7.63
C GLU A 127 0.56 -5.50 -8.91
N HIS A 128 -0.43 -5.55 -9.79
CA HIS A 128 -0.34 -6.26 -11.06
C HIS A 128 0.55 -5.51 -12.06
N LYS A 129 0.53 -4.17 -12.08
CA LYS A 129 1.45 -3.35 -12.89
C LYS A 129 2.91 -3.60 -12.50
N LEU A 130 3.20 -3.67 -11.20
CA LEU A 130 4.53 -3.99 -10.67
C LEU A 130 4.99 -5.39 -11.09
N VAL A 131 4.15 -6.40 -10.85
CA VAL A 131 4.48 -7.79 -11.16
C VAL A 131 4.67 -7.98 -12.66
N GLU A 132 3.81 -7.37 -13.48
CA GLU A 132 3.95 -7.39 -14.93
C GLU A 132 5.26 -6.74 -15.37
N PHE A 133 5.60 -5.58 -14.82
CA PHE A 133 6.89 -4.94 -15.09
C PHE A 133 8.07 -5.89 -14.78
N ILE A 134 8.08 -6.54 -13.61
CA ILE A 134 9.12 -7.50 -13.23
C ILE A 134 9.20 -8.65 -14.24
N ARG A 135 8.05 -9.23 -14.62
CA ARG A 135 8.00 -10.31 -15.64
C ARG A 135 8.58 -9.86 -16.98
N GLN A 136 8.25 -8.66 -17.43
CA GLN A 136 8.79 -8.11 -18.67
C GLN A 136 10.29 -7.81 -18.59
N GLN A 137 10.80 -7.39 -17.42
CA GLN A 137 12.23 -7.23 -17.20
C GLN A 137 12.97 -8.57 -17.28
N ARG A 138 12.43 -9.64 -16.69
CA ARG A 138 13.02 -10.99 -16.75
C ARG A 138 13.21 -11.52 -18.17
N LEU A 139 12.35 -11.11 -19.10
CA LEU A 139 12.43 -11.53 -20.50
C LEU A 139 13.52 -10.79 -21.29
N GLN A 140 14.12 -9.74 -20.72
CA GLN A 140 15.14 -8.97 -21.42
C GLN A 140 16.47 -9.74 -21.47
N PRO A 141 17.19 -9.76 -22.62
CA PRO A 141 18.44 -10.50 -22.77
C PRO A 141 19.54 -10.13 -21.76
N ASN A 142 19.54 -8.87 -21.31
CA ASN A 142 20.55 -8.33 -20.38
C ASN A 142 20.02 -8.25 -18.93
N TYR A 143 18.91 -8.93 -18.62
CA TYR A 143 18.38 -8.97 -17.26
C TYR A 143 19.38 -9.64 -16.32
N ASN A 144 19.64 -9.02 -15.17
CA ASN A 144 20.44 -9.66 -14.13
C ASN A 144 19.51 -10.53 -13.25
N PRO A 145 19.62 -11.86 -13.28
CA PRO A 145 18.78 -12.76 -12.49
C PRO A 145 18.99 -12.64 -10.98
N ASN A 146 20.08 -12.01 -10.55
CA ASN A 146 20.39 -11.74 -9.14
C ASN A 146 19.93 -10.35 -8.70
N THR A 147 19.03 -9.71 -9.44
CA THR A 147 18.43 -8.44 -9.02
C THR A 147 17.59 -8.67 -7.77
N SER A 148 17.80 -7.85 -6.74
CA SER A 148 17.00 -7.87 -5.51
C SER A 148 15.80 -6.94 -5.64
N HIS A 149 14.61 -7.46 -5.34
CA HIS A 149 13.34 -6.75 -5.45
C HIS A 149 12.73 -6.52 -4.08
N VAL A 150 12.24 -5.30 -3.83
CA VAL A 150 11.45 -4.97 -2.63
C VAL A 150 10.15 -4.35 -3.10
N ILE A 151 9.01 -4.95 -2.74
CA ILE A 151 7.69 -4.33 -2.91
C ILE A 151 7.19 -3.86 -1.56
N HIS A 152 6.64 -2.65 -1.51
CA HIS A 152 5.96 -2.12 -0.33
C HIS A 152 4.44 -2.26 -0.46
N GLY A 153 3.79 -2.87 0.53
CA GLY A 153 2.33 -2.93 0.62
C GLY A 153 1.81 -3.89 1.68
N LEU A 154 0.55 -3.71 2.07
CA LEU A 154 -0.10 -4.46 3.14
C LEU A 154 -0.91 -5.68 2.65
N ASP A 155 -1.17 -5.78 1.34
CA ASP A 155 -2.04 -6.82 0.80
C ASP A 155 -1.37 -8.20 0.84
N ALA A 156 -2.10 -9.20 1.33
CA ALA A 156 -1.62 -10.58 1.39
C ALA A 156 -1.37 -11.18 -0.01
N ASP A 157 -2.06 -10.66 -1.03
CA ASP A 157 -1.91 -11.05 -2.43
C ASP A 157 -0.48 -10.82 -2.93
N LEU A 158 0.25 -9.85 -2.35
CA LEU A 158 1.65 -9.59 -2.65
C LEU A 158 2.56 -10.79 -2.39
N ILE A 159 2.24 -11.64 -1.40
CA ILE A 159 3.01 -12.86 -1.10
C ILE A 159 2.93 -13.82 -2.29
N MET A 160 1.72 -14.08 -2.78
CA MET A 160 1.49 -15.00 -3.89
C MET A 160 2.01 -14.42 -5.21
N LEU A 161 1.79 -13.13 -5.42
CA LEU A 161 2.33 -12.42 -6.58
C LEU A 161 3.87 -12.47 -6.60
N ALA A 162 4.52 -12.20 -5.47
CA ALA A 162 5.98 -12.30 -5.34
C ALA A 162 6.50 -13.71 -5.62
N LEU A 163 5.85 -14.75 -5.08
CA LEU A 163 6.19 -16.14 -5.38
C LEU A 163 6.09 -16.44 -6.89
N SER A 164 5.01 -15.97 -7.53
CA SER A 164 4.75 -16.17 -8.97
C SER A 164 5.76 -15.48 -9.90
N THR A 165 6.54 -14.52 -9.39
CA THR A 165 7.60 -13.89 -10.20
C THR A 165 8.77 -14.84 -10.45
N HIS A 166 8.94 -15.85 -9.58
CA HIS A 166 10.13 -16.73 -9.56
C HIS A 166 11.46 -15.97 -9.42
N GLU A 167 11.45 -14.77 -8.85
CA GLU A 167 12.68 -14.03 -8.51
C GLU A 167 13.32 -14.60 -7.24
N PRO A 168 14.62 -14.93 -7.27
CA PRO A 168 15.30 -15.56 -6.12
C PRO A 168 15.39 -14.60 -4.92
N TYR A 169 15.66 -13.32 -5.18
CA TYR A 169 15.83 -12.28 -4.16
C TYR A 169 14.64 -11.34 -4.16
N PHE A 170 13.60 -11.70 -3.42
CA PHE A 170 12.38 -10.92 -3.33
C PHE A 170 11.97 -10.70 -1.88
N TYR A 171 11.61 -9.47 -1.56
CA TYR A 171 11.19 -9.06 -0.23
C TYR A 171 9.91 -8.23 -0.28
N ILE A 172 9.07 -8.37 0.73
CA ILE A 172 7.88 -7.52 0.91
C ILE A 172 8.12 -6.70 2.16
N LEU A 173 8.12 -5.37 2.02
CA LEU A 173 8.21 -4.43 3.12
C LEU A 173 6.80 -3.97 3.49
N ARG A 174 6.45 -3.99 4.76
CA ARG A 174 5.14 -3.53 5.23
C ARG A 174 5.20 -2.98 6.65
N GLU A 175 4.20 -2.21 7.03
CA GLU A 175 4.03 -1.78 8.41
C GLU A 175 3.63 -2.98 9.29
N LYS A 176 4.23 -3.08 10.48
CA LYS A 176 3.89 -4.10 11.46
C LYS A 176 2.46 -3.88 11.94
N VAL A 177 1.61 -4.88 11.75
CA VAL A 177 0.23 -4.89 12.24
C VAL A 177 0.27 -5.32 13.72
N PHE A 178 -0.15 -4.43 14.62
CA PHE A 178 -0.25 -4.76 16.05
C PHE A 178 -1.58 -5.45 16.35
N ASP A 179 -1.54 -6.62 17.00
CA ASP A 179 -2.73 -7.39 17.41
C ASP A 179 -3.62 -6.66 18.46
N GLY A 180 -3.18 -5.52 19.01
CA GLY A 180 -3.87 -4.75 20.05
C GLY A 180 -5.06 -3.89 19.60
N GLY A 181 -5.31 -3.76 18.30
CA GLY A 181 -6.46 -3.06 17.75
C GLY A 181 -6.51 -1.55 18.02
N LYS A 182 -7.51 -0.87 17.42
CA LYS A 182 -7.74 0.60 17.37
C LYS A 182 -7.36 1.42 18.62
N LYS A 183 -7.40 0.85 19.82
CA LYS A 183 -7.06 1.52 21.09
C LYS A 183 -5.63 2.04 21.16
N GLN A 184 -4.65 1.34 20.59
CA GLN A 184 -3.26 1.80 20.59
C GLN A 184 -3.03 2.93 19.58
N ASP A 185 -3.66 2.82 18.40
CA ASP A 185 -3.63 3.86 17.36
C ASP A 185 -4.29 5.16 17.84
N ASP A 186 -5.38 5.07 18.60
CA ASP A 186 -6.09 6.23 19.14
C ASP A 186 -5.27 6.95 20.23
N ALA A 187 -4.53 6.21 21.07
CA ALA A 187 -3.64 6.78 22.07
C ALA A 187 -2.44 7.52 21.46
N LEU A 188 -1.86 6.99 20.38
CA LEU A 188 -0.75 7.63 19.65
C LEU A 188 -1.21 8.89 18.93
N LYS A 189 -2.40 8.87 18.29
CA LYS A 189 -2.99 10.06 17.65
C LYS A 189 -3.27 11.18 18.65
N GLN A 190 -3.65 10.86 19.89
CA GLN A 190 -3.89 11.85 20.94
C GLN A 190 -2.60 12.59 21.37
N GLN A 191 -1.43 12.03 21.11
CA GLN A 191 -0.13 12.68 21.39
C GLN A 191 0.36 13.55 20.22
N GLY A 192 -0.44 13.75 19.16
CA GLY A 192 -0.08 14.55 17.98
C GLY A 192 0.91 13.85 17.04
N ALA A 193 1.24 12.59 17.32
CA ALA A 193 2.09 11.75 16.49
C ALA A 193 1.36 11.29 15.21
N HIS A 194 2.03 11.40 14.06
CA HIS A 194 1.54 10.72 12.86
C HIS A 194 1.81 9.22 12.97
N LEU A 195 0.81 8.39 12.62
CA LEU A 195 0.88 6.93 12.84
C LEU A 195 2.12 6.27 12.19
N TYR A 196 2.55 6.78 11.03
CA TYR A 196 3.74 6.27 10.33
C TYR A 196 5.06 6.58 11.05
N GLU A 197 5.11 7.51 12.00
CA GLU A 197 6.37 7.79 12.72
C GLU A 197 6.73 6.66 13.69
N TYR A 198 5.72 5.94 14.19
CA TYR A 198 5.86 4.97 15.28
C TYR A 198 5.58 3.53 14.84
N GLN A 199 4.90 3.30 13.71
CA GLN A 199 4.64 1.95 13.21
C GLN A 199 5.91 1.31 12.64
N PRO A 200 6.50 0.30 13.28
CA PRO A 200 7.73 -0.32 12.78
C PRO A 200 7.51 -0.93 11.40
N LEU A 201 8.54 -0.88 10.55
CA LEU A 201 8.54 -1.61 9.29
C LEU A 201 9.04 -3.03 9.54
N GLU A 202 8.38 -4.01 8.92
CA GLU A 202 8.81 -5.41 8.89
C GLU A 202 9.03 -5.85 7.44
N ILE A 203 9.95 -6.80 7.27
CA ILE A 203 10.33 -7.33 5.97
C ILE A 203 10.06 -8.83 5.93
N LEU A 204 9.31 -9.27 4.93
CA LEU A 204 9.08 -10.67 4.64
C LEU A 204 10.09 -11.14 3.60
N HIS A 205 10.86 -12.16 3.97
CA HIS A 205 11.86 -12.77 3.11
C HIS A 205 11.23 -13.90 2.29
N MET A 206 10.95 -13.64 1.01
CA MET A 206 10.31 -14.64 0.15
C MET A 206 11.22 -15.85 -0.12
N THR A 207 12.55 -15.65 -0.07
CA THR A 207 13.53 -16.73 -0.14
C THR A 207 13.37 -17.71 1.04
N VAL A 208 13.23 -17.19 2.26
CA VAL A 208 13.02 -18.00 3.47
C VAL A 208 11.68 -18.73 3.37
N LEU A 209 10.61 -18.05 2.94
CA LEU A 209 9.32 -18.69 2.73
C LEU A 209 9.42 -19.87 1.73
N ARG A 210 10.15 -19.70 0.63
CA ARG A 210 10.37 -20.79 -0.35
C ARG A 210 11.09 -21.98 0.27
N GLU A 211 12.13 -21.73 1.07
CA GLU A 211 12.84 -22.79 1.80
C GLU A 211 11.92 -23.52 2.78
N TYR A 212 11.09 -22.81 3.54
CA TYR A 212 10.09 -23.42 4.42
C TYR A 212 9.11 -24.30 3.64
N LEU A 213 8.55 -23.80 2.53
CA LEU A 213 7.62 -24.57 1.72
C LEU A 213 8.28 -25.82 1.12
N LEU A 214 9.51 -25.71 0.62
CA LEU A 214 10.22 -26.83 -0.01
C LEU A 214 10.72 -27.87 1.01
N ASN A 215 11.30 -27.42 2.11
CA ASN A 215 12.06 -28.26 3.03
C ASN A 215 11.28 -28.65 4.30
N GLN A 216 10.08 -28.13 4.51
CA GLN A 216 9.25 -28.48 5.66
C GLN A 216 7.82 -28.86 5.24
N GLU A 217 7.16 -28.03 4.42
CA GLU A 217 5.74 -28.25 4.11
C GLU A 217 5.53 -29.33 3.04
N PHE A 218 6.29 -29.29 1.95
CA PHE A 218 6.08 -30.15 0.77
C PHE A 218 7.18 -31.22 0.59
N VAL A 219 7.86 -31.61 1.67
CA VAL A 219 8.99 -32.57 1.65
C VAL A 219 8.56 -33.95 1.16
N GLU A 220 7.37 -34.42 1.54
CA GLU A 220 6.88 -35.76 1.20
C GLU A 220 6.35 -35.88 -0.24
N THR A 221 6.20 -34.77 -0.96
CA THR A 221 5.81 -34.75 -2.37
C THR A 221 6.95 -34.99 -3.36
N SER A 222 8.12 -35.45 -2.90
CA SER A 222 9.16 -36.01 -3.78
C SER A 222 8.63 -37.28 -4.45
N PHE A 223 8.01 -37.10 -5.62
CA PHE A 223 7.53 -38.08 -6.59
C PHE A 223 8.10 -39.49 -6.41
N GLN A 224 7.39 -40.32 -5.65
CA GLN A 224 7.33 -41.76 -5.93
C GLN A 224 6.28 -41.94 -7.05
N GLY A 225 6.71 -41.81 -8.30
CA GLY A 225 5.92 -42.22 -9.46
C GLY A 225 5.63 -41.12 -10.47
N LEU A 226 6.50 -41.03 -11.47
CA LEU A 226 6.15 -41.01 -12.89
C LEU A 226 7.24 -41.81 -13.64
#